data_AF-X0ZCR0-F1
#
_entry.id   AF-X0ZCR0-F1
#
_cell.length_a   1.000
_cell.length_b   1.000
_cell.length_c   1.000
_cell.angle_alpha   90.00
_cell.angle_beta   90.00
_cell.angle_gamma   90.00
#
_symmetry.space_group_name_H-M   'P 1'
#
loop_
_entity.id
_entity.type
_entity.pdbx_description
1 polymer ?
#
loop_
_entity_poly.entity_id
_entity_poly.type
_entity_poly.pdbx_seq_one_letter_code
_entity_poly.pdbx_strand_id
1 'polypeptide(L)'
;MSSNENIKKVRTIYPWWACPSYDGVVATVDVANNKIIKMEGDKDHPQSKGYICPKGLNDWQVIYHPKRFTKPLLRTPSGFKEISWDEAYEIASDRLGEVIEKYSPS
;
A
#
# COMPACT_ATOMS: atom_id res chain seq x y z
N MET A 1 -14.83 -0.67 29.49
CA MET A 1 -15.66 -1.77 28.94
C MET A 1 -15.87 -1.43 27.46
N SER A 2 -15.33 -2.06 26.42
CA SER A 2 -14.57 -3.29 26.21
C SER A 2 -13.60 -3.01 25.03
N SER A 3 -12.40 -2.47 25.29
CA SER A 3 -11.49 -2.01 24.22
C SER A 3 -10.71 -3.13 23.52
N ASN A 4 -10.80 -4.38 24.02
CA ASN A 4 -10.02 -5.51 23.52
C ASN A 4 -10.78 -6.41 22.52
N GLU A 5 -12.10 -6.26 22.34
CA GLU A 5 -12.87 -7.13 21.43
C GLU A 5 -12.68 -6.79 19.93
N ASN A 6 -12.13 -5.62 19.61
CA ASN A 6 -11.94 -5.16 18.22
C ASN A 6 -10.49 -5.23 17.72
N ILE A 7 -9.58 -5.80 18.50
CA ILE A 7 -8.17 -5.92 18.14
C ILE A 7 -7.94 -7.25 17.41
N LYS A 8 -7.47 -7.18 16.16
CA LYS A 8 -7.14 -8.36 15.35
C LYS A 8 -5.66 -8.39 15.02
N LYS A 9 -5.06 -9.59 15.07
CA LYS A 9 -3.72 -9.84 14.53
C LYS A 9 -3.85 -10.39 13.13
N VAL A 10 -3.21 -9.74 12.17
CA VAL A 10 -3.22 -10.10 10.75
C VAL A 10 -1.80 -10.41 10.33
N ARG A 11 -1.57 -11.63 9.84
CA ARG A 11 -0.30 -12.01 9.21
C ARG A 11 -0.26 -11.44 7.79
N THR A 12 0.83 -10.79 7.43
CA THR A 12 1.05 -10.25 6.09
C THR A 12 2.55 -10.23 5.77
N ILE A 13 2.89 -9.77 4.58
CA ILE A 13 4.26 -9.71 4.08
C ILE A 13 4.69 -8.24 4.06
N TYR A 14 5.93 -7.98 4.48
CA TYR A 14 6.53 -6.65 4.37
C TYR A 14 6.60 -6.23 2.89
N PRO A 15 6.10 -5.04 2.52
CA PRO A 15 5.89 -4.69 1.12
C PRO A 15 7.20 -4.58 0.34
N TRP A 16 7.19 -5.13 -0.87
CA TRP A 16 8.36 -5.18 -1.77
C TRP A 16 8.94 -3.81 -2.09
N TRP A 17 8.08 -2.79 -2.26
CA TRP A 17 8.53 -1.43 -2.55
C TRP A 17 9.37 -0.81 -1.42
N ALA A 18 9.29 -1.33 -0.19
CA ALA A 18 10.08 -0.88 0.95
C ALA A 18 11.35 -1.73 1.15
N CYS A 19 11.27 -3.05 0.98
CA CYS A 19 12.45 -3.94 0.96
C CYS A 19 12.12 -5.26 0.24
N PRO A 20 12.99 -5.75 -0.67
CA PRO A 20 12.75 -6.98 -1.42
C PRO A 20 12.98 -8.27 -0.61
N SER A 21 13.20 -8.18 0.71
CA SER A 21 13.44 -9.34 1.58
C SER A 21 12.20 -10.19 1.85
N TYR A 22 11.00 -9.65 1.58
CA TYR A 22 9.72 -10.32 1.83
C TYR A 22 9.58 -10.85 3.26
N ASP A 23 10.08 -10.09 4.25
CA ASP A 23 10.01 -10.50 5.65
C ASP A 23 8.55 -10.62 6.10
N GLY A 24 8.21 -11.73 6.76
CA GLY A 24 6.87 -11.91 7.34
C GLY A 24 6.66 -10.99 8.53
N VAL A 25 5.47 -10.38 8.59
CA VAL A 25 5.08 -9.46 9.67
C VAL A 25 3.68 -9.78 10.18
N VAL A 26 3.45 -9.47 11.46
CA VAL A 26 2.15 -9.53 12.11
C VAL A 26 1.72 -8.10 12.47
N ALA A 27 0.64 -7.63 11.86
CA ALA A 27 0.03 -6.35 12.15
C ALA A 27 -1.06 -6.54 13.23
N THR A 28 -1.00 -5.76 14.29
CA THR A 28 -2.08 -5.63 15.26
C THR A 28 -2.96 -4.45 14.85
N VAL A 29 -4.21 -4.72 14.51
CA VAL A 29 -5.15 -3.78 13.92
C VAL A 29 -6.33 -3.57 14.85
N ASP A 30 -6.65 -2.32 15.12
CA ASP A 30 -7.94 -1.91 15.66
C ASP A 30 -8.94 -1.83 14.51
N VAL A 31 -9.83 -2.81 14.45
CA VAL A 31 -10.83 -2.91 13.38
C VAL A 31 -11.89 -1.83 13.51
N ALA A 32 -12.25 -1.44 14.72
CA ALA A 32 -13.29 -0.42 14.94
C ALA A 32 -12.83 0.95 14.45
N ASN A 33 -11.55 1.27 14.66
CA ASN A 33 -10.96 2.55 14.24
C ASN A 33 -10.24 2.49 12.89
N ASN A 34 -10.24 1.33 12.22
CA ASN A 34 -9.51 1.07 10.97
C ASN A 34 -8.03 1.52 11.02
N LYS A 35 -7.35 1.18 12.12
CA LYS A 35 -5.97 1.63 12.40
C LYS A 35 -5.04 0.49 12.78
N ILE A 36 -3.82 0.54 12.27
CA ILE A 36 -2.71 -0.29 12.72
C ILE A 36 -2.18 0.32 14.02
N ILE A 37 -2.06 -0.51 15.06
CA ILE A 37 -1.51 -0.12 16.36
C ILE A 37 -0.03 -0.49 16.46
N LYS A 38 0.32 -1.68 15.94
CA LYS A 38 1.65 -2.25 16.08
C LYS A 38 1.96 -3.18 14.91
N MET A 39 3.23 -3.25 14.54
CA MET A 39 3.78 -4.25 13.64
C MET A 39 4.92 -5.00 14.33
N GLU A 40 4.97 -6.31 14.14
CA GLU A 40 5.99 -7.21 14.70
C GLU A 40 6.45 -8.20 13.63
N GLY A 41 7.64 -8.78 13.78
CA GLY A 41 8.10 -9.85 12.89
C GLY A 41 7.31 -11.13 13.13
N ASP A 42 6.94 -11.82 12.05
CA ASP A 42 6.27 -13.12 12.12
C ASP A 42 7.29 -14.24 12.39
N LYS A 43 7.20 -14.84 13.57
CA LYS A 43 8.07 -15.93 14.02
C LYS A 43 7.90 -17.20 13.18
N ASP A 44 6.72 -17.39 12.60
CA ASP A 44 6.40 -18.56 11.80
C ASP A 44 6.84 -18.40 10.33
N HIS A 45 7.32 -17.22 9.94
CA HIS A 45 7.76 -16.97 8.58
C HIS A 45 9.06 -17.74 8.26
N PRO A 46 9.11 -18.54 7.17
CA PRO A 46 10.19 -19.50 6.93
C PRO A 46 11.57 -18.85 6.76
N GLN A 47 11.60 -17.65 6.17
CA GLN A 47 12.84 -16.95 5.86
C GLN A 47 13.30 -16.05 7.02
N SER A 48 12.41 -15.19 7.52
CA SER A 48 12.75 -14.16 8.50
C SER A 48 12.73 -14.68 9.95
N LYS A 49 11.95 -15.74 10.24
CA LYS A 49 11.85 -16.36 11.58
C LYS A 49 11.62 -15.34 12.72
N GLY A 50 10.82 -14.32 12.45
CA GLY A 50 10.50 -13.24 13.38
C GLY A 50 11.49 -12.07 13.37
N TYR A 51 12.58 -12.14 12.62
CA TYR A 51 13.45 -11.00 12.39
C TYR A 51 12.76 -9.98 11.49
N ILE A 52 12.87 -8.70 11.88
CA ILE A 52 12.37 -7.58 11.10
C ILE A 52 13.25 -6.37 11.43
N CYS A 53 13.66 -5.62 10.41
CA CYS A 53 14.50 -4.44 10.63
C CYS A 53 13.69 -3.27 11.23
N PRO A 54 14.35 -2.23 11.79
CA PRO A 54 13.65 -1.06 12.34
C PRO A 54 12.75 -0.34 11.33
N LYS A 55 13.08 -0.39 10.03
CA LYS A 55 12.20 0.12 8.98
C LYS A 55 10.89 -0.65 8.95
N GLY A 56 10.96 -1.98 8.92
CA GLY A 56 9.78 -2.83 8.87
C GLY A 56 8.85 -2.74 10.07
N LEU A 57 9.39 -2.44 11.25
CA LEU A 57 8.58 -2.19 12.45
C LEU A 57 7.74 -0.90 12.38
N ASN A 58 8.17 0.07 11.57
CA ASN A 58 7.62 1.43 11.58
C ASN A 58 6.99 1.87 10.25
N ASP A 59 7.17 1.11 9.17
CA ASP A 59 6.74 1.47 7.81
C ASP A 59 5.23 1.72 7.68
N TRP A 60 4.43 1.06 8.52
CA TRP A 60 2.97 1.24 8.55
C TRP A 60 2.55 2.70 8.81
N GLN A 61 3.41 3.53 9.40
CA GLN A 61 3.13 4.94 9.63
C GLN A 61 2.97 5.75 8.33
N VAL A 62 3.59 5.29 7.23
CA VAL A 62 3.47 5.92 5.90
C VAL A 62 2.02 5.93 5.41
N ILE A 63 1.21 4.96 5.87
CA ILE A 63 -0.22 4.88 5.54
C ILE A 63 -1.00 6.08 6.08
N TYR A 64 -0.55 6.66 7.19
CA TYR A 64 -1.20 7.78 7.87
C TYR A 64 -0.54 9.13 7.60
N HIS A 65 0.45 9.19 6.70
CA HIS A 65 1.16 10.42 6.40
C HIS A 65 0.23 11.47 5.77
N PRO A 66 0.23 12.74 6.22
CA PRO A 66 -0.72 13.76 5.76
C PRO A 66 -0.58 14.11 4.27
N LYS A 67 0.59 13.83 3.67
CA LYS A 67 0.84 14.03 2.23
C LYS A 67 0.61 12.77 1.38
N ARG A 68 0.00 11.72 1.93
CA ARG A 68 -0.32 10.51 1.16
C ARG A 68 -1.34 10.87 0.09
N PHE A 69 -1.07 10.52 -1.16
CA PHE A 69 -2.04 10.67 -2.24
C PHE A 69 -3.22 9.72 -2.00
N THR A 70 -4.42 10.28 -1.94
CA THR A 70 -5.68 9.54 -1.73
C THR A 70 -6.56 9.50 -2.98
N LYS A 71 -6.21 10.27 -4.01
CA LYS A 71 -6.90 10.32 -5.30
C LYS A 71 -5.92 10.35 -6.46
N PRO A 72 -6.34 9.92 -7.67
CA PRO A 72 -5.53 10.07 -8.87
C PRO A 72 -5.27 11.54 -9.21
N LEU A 73 -4.11 11.80 -9.81
CA LEU A 73 -3.66 13.12 -10.22
C LEU A 73 -3.34 13.13 -11.72
N LEU A 74 -4.02 14.01 -12.47
CA LEU A 74 -3.76 14.25 -13.88
C LEU A 74 -2.73 15.37 -14.05
N ARG A 75 -1.70 15.11 -14.86
CA ARG A 75 -0.72 16.13 -15.25
C ARG A 75 -1.33 17.10 -16.27
N THR A 76 -1.18 18.39 -16.01
CA THR A 76 -1.62 19.51 -16.83
C THR A 76 -0.44 20.44 -17.14
N PRO A 77 -0.55 21.40 -18.08
CA PRO A 77 0.52 22.37 -18.34
C PRO A 77 0.92 23.22 -17.12
N SER A 78 -0.01 23.44 -16.18
CA SER A 78 0.19 24.28 -14.99
C SER A 78 0.43 23.48 -13.70
N GLY A 79 0.50 22.15 -13.74
CA GLY A 79 0.72 21.31 -12.56
C GLY A 79 -0.12 20.03 -12.55
N PHE A 80 -0.64 19.65 -11.40
CA PHE A 80 -1.48 18.45 -11.23
C PHE A 80 -2.89 18.82 -10.77
N LYS A 81 -3.89 18.11 -11.30
CA LYS A 81 -5.29 18.25 -10.91
C LYS A 81 -5.80 16.90 -10.40
N GLU A 82 -6.57 16.91 -9.31
CA GLU A 82 -7.30 15.71 -8.85
C GLU A 82 -8.40 15.34 -9.86
N ILE A 83 -8.51 14.05 -10.16
CA ILE A 83 -9.54 13.48 -11.02
C ILE A 83 -10.20 12.27 -10.35
N SER A 84 -11.31 11.77 -10.90
CA SER A 84 -11.94 10.54 -10.41
C SER A 84 -11.14 9.30 -10.84
N TRP A 85 -11.42 8.16 -10.20
CA TRP A 85 -10.86 6.88 -10.65
C TRP A 85 -11.37 6.49 -12.03
N ASP A 86 -12.64 6.72 -12.33
CA ASP A 86 -13.24 6.41 -13.64
C ASP A 86 -12.55 7.21 -14.75
N GLU A 87 -12.37 8.52 -14.56
CA GLU A 87 -11.64 9.39 -15.50
C GLU A 87 -10.17 8.95 -15.65
N ALA A 88 -9.52 8.55 -14.56
CA ALA A 88 -8.14 8.07 -14.61
C ALA A 88 -7.99 6.78 -15.42
N TYR A 89 -8.94 5.85 -15.28
CA TYR A 89 -8.95 4.60 -16.02
C TYR A 89 -9.24 4.81 -17.50
N GLU A 90 -10.22 5.64 -17.83
CA GLU A 90 -10.56 5.97 -19.22
C GLU A 90 -9.38 6.62 -19.96
N ILE A 91 -8.74 7.64 -19.36
CA ILE A 91 -7.55 8.28 -19.93
C ILE A 91 -6.40 7.26 -20.12
N ALA A 92 -6.21 6.35 -19.15
CA ALA A 92 -5.16 5.35 -19.23
C ALA A 92 -5.43 4.32 -20.34
N SER A 93 -6.67 3.81 -20.45
CA SER A 93 -7.05 2.85 -21.48
C SER A 93 -6.94 3.45 -22.87
N ASP A 94 -7.41 4.68 -23.06
CA ASP A 94 -7.44 5.33 -24.37
C ASP A 94 -6.03 5.58 -24.88
N ARG A 95 -5.16 6.13 -24.02
CA ARG A 95 -3.75 6.38 -24.40
C ARG A 95 -2.98 5.10 -24.66
N LEU A 96 -3.23 4.05 -23.88
CA LEU A 96 -2.61 2.74 -24.15
C LEU A 96 -3.13 2.18 -25.47
N GLY A 97 -4.42 2.31 -25.76
CA GLY A 97 -5.04 1.92 -27.03
C GLY A 97 -4.40 2.62 -28.23
N GLU A 98 -4.26 3.95 -28.18
CA GLU A 98 -3.60 4.75 -29.22
C GLU A 98 -2.16 4.27 -29.50
N VAL A 99 -1.41 3.96 -28.44
CA VAL A 99 -0.02 3.46 -28.56
C VAL A 99 -0.02 2.06 -29.19
N ILE A 100 -0.92 1.18 -28.77
CA ILE A 100 -1.06 -0.18 -29.31
C ILE A 100 -1.40 -0.12 -30.80
N GLU A 101 -2.40 0.67 -31.19
CA GLU A 101 -2.80 0.82 -32.60
C GLU A 101 -1.66 1.33 -33.47
N LYS A 102 -0.85 2.26 -32.94
CA LYS A 102 0.21 2.91 -33.71
C LYS A 102 1.51 2.11 -33.80
N TYR A 103 1.83 1.32 -32.77
CA TYR A 103 3.17 0.74 -32.61
C TYR A 103 3.18 -0.77 -32.37
N SER A 104 2.03 -1.45 -32.28
CA SER A 104 2.03 -2.90 -32.12
C SER A 104 2.61 -3.58 -33.37
N PRO A 105 3.61 -4.46 -33.19
CA PRO A 105 4.02 -5.34 -34.28
C PRO A 105 2.85 -6.24 -34.67
N SER A 106 2.67 -6.45 -35.98
CA SER A 106 1.77 -7.46 -36.55
C SER A 106 2.15 -8.87 -36.11
#